data_AF-A0A257B221-F1
#
_entry.id   AF-A0A257B221-F1
#
_cell.length_a   1.000
_cell.length_b   1.000
_cell.length_c   1.000
_cell.angle_alpha   90.00
_cell.angle_beta   90.00
_cell.angle_gamma   90.00
#
_symmetry.space_group_name_H-M   'P 1'
#
loop_
_entity.id
_entity.type
_entity.pdbx_description
1 polymer ?
#
loop_
_entity_poly.entity_id
_entity_poly.type
_entity_poly.pdbx_seq_one_letter_code
_entity_poly.pdbx_strand_id
1 'polypeptide(L)'
;MAWRISRIYSKEAPDAEPYPWQCRLAKQVVDNGRWPDALDLPTGTGKTAVIDIAVFALACQAALAPQARTAARRVFFCVHQRVIVDAAYQRAARLAERLLEAEQAPALRPTLAKVAAALRARSTLRPESAPPLDVLELRGGLYRDNRWARSATQPMVVCTTIDQFGSRLLFRGDGVSAAAAPIHLRA
;
A
#
# COMPACT_ATOMS: atom_id res chain seq x y z
N MET A 1 -11.97 -12.13 -13.28
CA MET A 1 -10.61 -11.89 -13.84
C MET A 1 -9.60 -12.43 -12.84
N ALA A 2 -9.05 -13.64 -13.04
CA ALA A 2 -8.29 -14.37 -12.01
C ALA A 2 -6.82 -13.92 -11.96
N TRP A 3 -6.54 -12.90 -11.16
CA TRP A 3 -5.16 -12.49 -10.88
C TRP A 3 -4.64 -13.35 -9.73
N ARG A 4 -3.48 -14.00 -9.89
CA ARG A 4 -2.93 -14.88 -8.85
C ARG A 4 -1.88 -14.13 -8.05
N ILE A 5 -2.16 -13.87 -6.77
CA ILE A 5 -1.27 -13.06 -5.90
C ILE A 5 0.15 -13.65 -5.81
N SER A 6 0.30 -14.97 -5.95
CA SER A 6 1.61 -15.63 -5.99
C SER A 6 2.56 -15.06 -7.05
N ARG A 7 2.04 -14.48 -8.14
CA ARG A 7 2.84 -13.87 -9.20
C ARG A 7 3.34 -12.45 -8.87
N ILE A 8 2.88 -11.85 -7.77
CA ILE A 8 3.36 -10.56 -7.25
C ILE A 8 4.60 -10.74 -6.38
N TYR A 9 4.74 -11.88 -5.68
CA TYR A 9 5.80 -12.10 -4.70
C TYR A 9 7.19 -12.47 -5.30
N SER A 10 7.30 -12.70 -6.61
CA SER A 10 8.54 -13.14 -7.27
C SER A 10 9.63 -12.06 -7.35
N LYS A 11 10.43 -11.87 -6.29
CA LYS A 11 11.84 -11.39 -6.36
C LYS A 11 12.64 -11.37 -5.05
N GLU A 12 12.08 -11.74 -3.89
CA GLU A 12 12.92 -11.92 -2.67
C GLU A 12 13.63 -13.29 -2.64
N ALA A 13 13.04 -14.29 -3.29
CA ALA A 13 13.71 -15.47 -3.84
C ALA A 13 12.90 -15.92 -5.08
N PRO A 14 13.54 -16.39 -6.16
CA PRO A 14 12.84 -16.84 -7.38
C PRO A 14 11.75 -17.90 -7.14
N ASP A 15 11.81 -18.63 -6.01
CA ASP A 15 10.95 -19.76 -5.68
C ASP A 15 10.17 -19.63 -4.35
N ALA A 16 10.14 -18.45 -3.71
CA ALA A 16 9.36 -18.29 -2.48
C ALA A 16 7.86 -18.15 -2.80
N GLU A 17 7.16 -19.28 -2.82
CA GLU A 17 5.70 -19.27 -2.87
C GLU A 17 5.13 -18.52 -1.65
N PRO A 18 4.08 -17.71 -1.84
CA PRO A 18 3.40 -17.07 -0.73
C PRO A 18 2.89 -18.13 0.25
N TYR A 19 2.98 -17.84 1.56
CA TYR A 19 2.43 -18.73 2.56
C TYR A 19 0.93 -18.98 2.31
N PRO A 20 0.40 -20.18 2.63
CA PRO A 20 -1.01 -20.49 2.41
C PRO A 20 -1.98 -19.46 3.04
N TRP A 21 -1.62 -18.88 4.19
CA TRP A 21 -2.42 -17.84 4.84
C TRP A 21 -2.49 -16.54 4.01
N GLN A 22 -1.41 -16.17 3.32
CA GLN A 22 -1.35 -14.97 2.47
C GLN A 22 -2.29 -15.15 1.28
N CYS A 23 -2.27 -16.33 0.64
CA CYS A 23 -3.20 -16.66 -0.44
C CYS A 23 -4.66 -16.65 0.01
N ARG A 24 -4.97 -17.24 1.17
CA ARG A 24 -6.32 -17.24 1.74
C ARG A 24 -6.80 -15.82 2.05
N LEU A 25 -5.96 -15.02 2.72
CA LEU A 25 -6.28 -13.64 3.04
C LEU A 25 -6.49 -12.80 1.78
N ALA A 26 -5.61 -12.93 0.78
CA ALA A 26 -5.75 -12.25 -0.49
C ALA A 26 -7.07 -12.57 -1.18
N LYS A 27 -7.42 -13.86 -1.26
CA LYS A 27 -8.69 -14.30 -1.84
C LYS A 27 -9.88 -13.70 -1.08
N GLN A 28 -9.86 -13.79 0.25
CA GLN A 28 -10.94 -13.23 1.09
C GLN A 28 -11.12 -11.74 0.86
N VAL A 29 -10.04 -10.95 0.88
CA VAL A 29 -10.09 -9.49 0.73
C VAL A 29 -10.52 -9.09 -0.69
N VAL A 30 -10.04 -9.79 -1.72
CA VAL A 30 -10.39 -9.52 -3.12
C VAL A 30 -11.84 -9.86 -3.41
N ASP A 31 -12.30 -11.03 -2.98
CA ASP A 31 -13.64 -11.54 -3.33
C ASP A 31 -14.73 -10.85 -2.50
N ASN A 32 -14.48 -10.62 -1.21
CA ASN A 32 -15.50 -10.16 -0.27
C ASN A 32 -15.29 -8.70 0.17
N GLY A 33 -14.17 -8.08 -0.20
CA GLY A 33 -13.84 -6.72 0.23
C GLY A 33 -13.58 -6.58 1.74
N ARG A 34 -13.48 -7.69 2.49
CA ARG A 34 -13.48 -7.71 3.96
C ARG A 34 -12.15 -8.20 4.52
N TRP A 35 -11.52 -7.34 5.32
CA TRP A 35 -10.39 -7.69 6.17
C TRP A 35 -10.86 -8.38 7.45
N PRO A 36 -10.11 -9.36 7.98
CA PRO A 36 -10.38 -9.91 9.30
C PRO A 36 -10.02 -8.88 10.39
N ASP A 37 -10.73 -8.93 11.51
CA ASP A 37 -10.48 -8.02 12.65
C ASP A 37 -9.13 -8.30 13.31
N ALA A 38 -8.66 -9.54 13.26
CA ALA A 38 -7.34 -9.95 13.75
C ALA A 38 -6.70 -10.99 12.82
N LEU A 39 -5.38 -10.89 12.65
CA LEU A 39 -4.53 -11.89 11.99
C LEU A 39 -3.57 -12.47 13.02
N ASP A 40 -4.01 -13.54 13.69
CA ASP A 40 -3.19 -14.25 14.66
C ASP A 40 -2.25 -15.22 13.95
N LEU A 41 -1.00 -14.78 13.76
CA LEU A 41 0.04 -15.51 13.08
C LEU A 41 1.33 -15.44 13.90
N PRO A 42 2.10 -16.53 14.05
CA PRO A 42 3.39 -16.51 14.71
C PRO A 42 4.36 -15.50 14.11
N THR A 43 5.35 -15.04 14.87
CA THR A 43 6.48 -14.25 14.35
C THR A 43 7.22 -15.03 13.25
N GLY A 44 7.82 -14.31 12.28
CA GLY A 44 8.56 -14.94 11.18
C GLY A 44 7.70 -15.52 10.05
N THR A 45 6.36 -15.46 10.12
CA THR A 45 5.46 -15.98 9.06
C THR A 45 5.20 -15.00 7.90
N GLY A 46 6.02 -13.95 7.78
CA GLY A 46 5.89 -12.96 6.70
C GLY A 46 4.65 -12.07 6.79
N LYS A 47 4.21 -11.70 8.00
CA LYS A 47 3.01 -10.87 8.25
C LYS A 47 2.99 -9.56 7.45
N THR A 48 4.14 -8.96 7.17
CA THR A 48 4.27 -7.72 6.39
C THR A 48 3.71 -7.86 4.95
N ALA A 49 3.48 -9.09 4.47
CA ALA A 49 2.82 -9.37 3.20
C ALA A 49 1.38 -8.83 3.09
N VAL A 50 0.75 -8.43 4.20
CA VAL A 50 -0.53 -7.71 4.19
C VAL A 50 -0.47 -6.42 3.37
N ILE A 51 0.71 -5.79 3.25
CA ILE A 51 0.91 -4.61 2.40
C ILE A 51 0.67 -4.97 0.93
N ASP A 52 1.30 -6.06 0.44
CA ASP A 52 1.14 -6.52 -0.93
C ASP A 52 -0.31 -6.89 -1.23
N ILE A 53 -0.98 -7.55 -0.26
CA ILE A 53 -2.39 -7.93 -0.36
C ILE A 53 -3.29 -6.70 -0.48
N ALA A 54 -3.04 -5.65 0.32
CA ALA A 54 -3.83 -4.42 0.26
C ALA A 54 -3.67 -3.69 -1.08
N VAL A 55 -2.43 -3.59 -1.58
CA VAL A 55 -2.15 -2.99 -2.89
C VAL A 55 -2.80 -3.80 -4.01
N PHE A 56 -2.73 -5.12 -3.93
CA PHE A 56 -3.34 -6.00 -4.92
C PHE A 56 -4.86 -5.91 -4.91
N ALA A 57 -5.50 -5.91 -3.74
CA ALA A 57 -6.94 -5.74 -3.62
C ALA A 57 -7.41 -4.41 -4.23
N LEU A 58 -6.67 -3.32 -3.98
CA LEU A 58 -6.93 -2.02 -4.60
C LEU A 58 -6.88 -2.11 -6.14
N ALA A 59 -5.88 -2.80 -6.69
CA ALA A 59 -5.75 -2.98 -8.14
C ALA A 59 -6.88 -3.84 -8.73
N CYS A 60 -7.26 -4.94 -8.08
CA CYS A 60 -8.36 -5.81 -8.53
C CYS A 60 -9.70 -5.07 -8.58
N GLN A 61 -9.90 -4.07 -7.72
CA GLN A 61 -11.13 -3.29 -7.68
C GLN A 61 -11.11 -2.05 -8.60
N ALA A 62 -10.04 -1.81 -9.36
CA ALA A 62 -9.91 -0.59 -10.16
C ALA A 62 -11.00 -0.42 -11.22
N ALA A 63 -11.40 -1.53 -11.86
CA ALA A 63 -12.43 -1.54 -12.90
C ALA A 63 -13.87 -1.57 -12.34
N LEU A 64 -14.07 -1.76 -11.04
CA LEU A 64 -15.41 -1.74 -10.44
C LEU A 64 -16.00 -0.34 -10.44
N ALA A 65 -17.33 -0.23 -10.46
CA ALA A 65 -18.02 1.04 -10.26
C ALA A 65 -17.66 1.64 -8.88
N PRO A 66 -17.60 2.98 -8.72
CA PRO A 66 -17.18 3.60 -7.47
C PRO A 66 -17.87 3.08 -6.20
N GLN A 67 -19.17 2.77 -6.28
CA GLN A 67 -19.99 2.30 -5.16
C GLN A 67 -19.70 0.85 -4.75
N ALA A 68 -19.11 0.06 -5.64
CA ALA A 68 -18.74 -1.34 -5.39
C ALA A 68 -17.29 -1.50 -4.91
N ARG A 69 -16.53 -0.40 -4.79
CA ARG A 69 -15.13 -0.43 -4.33
C ARG A 69 -15.09 -0.32 -2.81
N THR A 70 -14.32 -1.20 -2.18
CA THR A 70 -14.07 -1.22 -0.73
C THR A 70 -12.60 -0.98 -0.39
N ALA A 71 -11.69 -1.22 -1.33
CA ALA A 71 -10.26 -1.08 -1.10
C ALA A 71 -9.83 0.40 -1.00
N ALA A 72 -9.16 0.73 0.09
CA ALA A 72 -8.64 2.07 0.35
C ALA A 72 -7.48 2.41 -0.61
N ARG A 73 -7.43 3.66 -1.07
CA ARG A 73 -6.29 4.17 -1.86
C ARG A 73 -5.06 4.47 -1.00
N ARG A 74 -5.26 4.66 0.31
CA ARG A 74 -4.19 4.90 1.29
C ARG A 74 -4.18 3.78 2.32
N VAL A 75 -3.06 3.09 2.42
CA VAL A 75 -2.84 1.99 3.37
C VAL A 75 -1.83 2.47 4.41
N PHE A 76 -2.25 2.49 5.68
CA PHE A 76 -1.35 2.78 6.79
C PHE A 76 -0.91 1.46 7.45
N PHE A 77 0.40 1.25 7.51
CA PHE A 77 1.01 0.17 8.25
C PHE A 77 1.62 0.72 9.53
N CYS A 78 0.92 0.53 10.65
CA CYS A 78 1.27 1.10 11.95
C CYS A 78 1.77 0.01 12.90
N VAL A 79 2.95 0.20 13.49
CA VAL A 79 3.56 -0.74 14.45
C VAL A 79 4.20 -0.02 15.63
N HIS A 80 4.51 -0.70 16.73
CA HIS A 80 5.16 -0.06 17.87
C HIS A 80 6.67 0.16 17.70
N GLN A 81 7.33 -0.63 16.85
CA GLN A 81 8.80 -0.69 16.80
C GLN A 81 9.34 -0.10 15.49
N ARG A 82 10.28 0.84 15.60
CA ARG A 82 10.91 1.51 14.44
C ARG A 82 11.59 0.53 13.49
N VAL A 83 12.30 -0.48 14.00
CA VAL A 83 12.94 -1.50 13.14
C VAL A 83 11.94 -2.25 12.25
N ILE A 84 10.70 -2.43 12.73
CA ILE A 84 9.63 -3.06 11.94
C ILE A 84 9.07 -2.08 10.90
N VAL A 85 8.99 -0.78 11.23
CA VAL A 85 8.62 0.27 10.27
C VAL A 85 9.62 0.28 9.10
N ASP A 86 10.92 0.28 9.41
CA ASP A 86 11.98 0.31 8.40
C ASP A 86 11.87 -0.88 7.44
N ALA A 87 11.69 -2.10 7.99
CA ALA A 87 11.52 -3.31 7.20
C ALA A 87 10.23 -3.29 6.35
N ALA A 88 9.13 -2.78 6.91
CA ALA A 88 7.87 -2.63 6.19
C ALA A 88 7.96 -1.60 5.07
N TYR A 89 8.63 -0.48 5.31
CA TYR A 89 8.90 0.55 4.33
C TYR A 89 9.76 0.00 3.18
N GLN A 90 10.84 -0.70 3.48
CA GLN A 90 11.70 -1.33 2.46
C GLN A 90 10.92 -2.30 1.59
N ARG A 91 10.05 -3.13 2.18
CA ARG A 91 9.16 -4.03 1.44
C ARG A 91 8.23 -3.26 0.51
N ALA A 92 7.55 -2.25 1.03
CA ALA A 92 6.61 -1.43 0.26
C ALA A 92 7.33 -0.69 -0.89
N ALA A 93 8.51 -0.11 -0.62
CA ALA A 93 9.33 0.59 -1.61
C ALA A 93 9.76 -0.36 -2.73
N ARG A 94 10.18 -1.58 -2.39
CA ARG A 94 10.53 -2.62 -3.37
C ARG A 94 9.33 -3.05 -4.21
N LEU A 95 8.13 -3.11 -3.64
CA LEU A 95 6.91 -3.37 -4.40
C LEU A 95 6.65 -2.23 -5.39
N ALA A 96 6.74 -0.98 -4.95
CA ALA A 96 6.54 0.20 -5.81
C ALA A 96 7.55 0.26 -6.97
N GLU A 97 8.83 0.00 -6.70
CA GLU A 97 9.89 -0.10 -7.71
C GLU A 97 9.57 -1.19 -8.73
N ARG A 98 9.19 -2.39 -8.28
CA ARG A 98 8.84 -3.50 -9.18
C ARG A 98 7.61 -3.22 -10.04
N LEU A 99 6.65 -2.46 -9.54
CA LEU A 99 5.49 -2.01 -10.30
C LEU A 99 5.89 -0.98 -11.36
N LEU A 100 6.78 -0.04 -11.03
CA LEU A 100 7.32 0.94 -11.97
C LEU A 100 8.15 0.27 -13.08
N GLU A 101 9.04 -0.66 -12.72
CA GLU A 101 9.80 -1.46 -13.70
C GLU A 101 8.87 -2.26 -14.61
N ALA A 102 7.79 -2.83 -14.07
CA ALA A 102 6.84 -3.62 -14.86
C ALA A 102 5.99 -2.76 -15.80
N GLU A 103 5.73 -1.49 -15.46
CA GLU A 103 5.11 -0.51 -16.35
C GLU A 103 6.01 -0.21 -17.56
N GLN A 104 7.32 -0.13 -17.36
CA GLN A 104 8.30 0.14 -18.42
C GLN A 104 8.60 -1.09 -19.29
N ALA A 105 8.51 -2.30 -18.72
CA ALA A 105 8.79 -3.55 -19.42
C ALA A 105 7.67 -4.60 -19.22
N PRO A 106 6.46 -4.36 -19.78
CA PRO A 106 5.27 -5.16 -19.49
C PRO A 106 5.39 -6.62 -19.93
N ALA A 107 6.16 -6.92 -20.98
CA ALA A 107 6.40 -8.27 -21.46
C ALA A 107 7.18 -9.13 -20.43
N LEU A 108 8.08 -8.52 -19.64
CA LEU A 108 8.89 -9.24 -18.66
C LEU A 108 8.09 -9.61 -17.41
N ARG A 109 7.11 -8.78 -17.02
CA ARG A 109 6.31 -8.99 -15.80
C ARG A 109 4.83 -8.65 -16.04
N PRO A 110 4.13 -9.42 -16.89
CA PRO A 110 2.79 -9.07 -17.36
C PRO A 110 1.74 -8.98 -16.25
N THR A 111 1.92 -9.70 -15.13
CA THR A 111 1.01 -9.59 -13.98
C THR A 111 1.23 -8.28 -13.22
N LEU A 112 2.49 -7.93 -12.90
CA LEU A 112 2.79 -6.67 -12.23
C LEU A 112 2.46 -5.46 -13.11
N ALA A 113 2.65 -5.56 -14.43
CA ALA A 113 2.28 -4.51 -15.37
C ALA A 113 0.76 -4.23 -15.33
N LYS A 114 -0.07 -5.27 -15.26
CA LYS A 114 -1.52 -5.13 -15.08
C LYS A 114 -1.89 -4.48 -13.74
N VAL A 115 -1.19 -4.86 -12.66
CA VAL A 115 -1.37 -4.23 -11.34
C VAL A 115 -1.00 -2.75 -11.42
N ALA A 116 0.16 -2.41 -11.99
CA ALA A 116 0.61 -1.04 -12.16
C ALA A 116 -0.41 -0.20 -12.96
N ALA A 117 -0.86 -0.70 -14.12
CA ALA A 117 -1.86 -0.03 -14.95
C ALA A 117 -3.20 0.18 -14.21
N ALA A 118 -3.64 -0.80 -13.42
CA ALA A 118 -4.86 -0.67 -12.62
C ALA A 118 -4.71 0.38 -11.50
N LEU A 119 -3.55 0.45 -10.83
CA LEU A 119 -3.26 1.47 -9.85
C LEU A 119 -3.19 2.87 -10.48
N ARG A 120 -2.58 3.00 -11.67
CA ARG A 120 -2.57 4.25 -12.46
C ARG A 120 -3.98 4.76 -12.72
N ALA A 121 -4.89 3.89 -13.12
CA ALA A 121 -6.29 4.24 -13.36
C ALA A 121 -7.04 4.71 -12.09
N ARG A 122 -6.47 4.54 -10.88
CA ARG A 122 -7.02 5.10 -9.64
C ARG A 122 -6.59 6.54 -9.39
N SER A 123 -5.43 6.93 -9.91
CA SER A 123 -4.83 8.25 -9.71
C SER A 123 -5.30 9.23 -10.77
N THR A 124 -5.46 10.49 -10.37
CA THR A 124 -5.70 11.61 -11.30
C THR A 124 -4.42 12.35 -11.65
N LEU A 125 -3.27 11.94 -11.09
CA LEU A 125 -1.97 12.51 -11.42
C LEU A 125 -1.47 11.94 -12.76
N ARG A 126 -0.74 12.77 -13.50
CA ARG A 126 -0.13 12.33 -14.76
C ARG A 126 0.99 11.31 -14.50
N PRO A 127 1.26 10.37 -15.42
CA PRO A 127 2.26 9.33 -15.23
C PRO A 127 3.67 9.82 -14.86
N GLU A 128 4.07 10.97 -15.38
CA GLU A 128 5.34 11.64 -15.12
C GLU A 128 5.42 12.30 -13.72
N SER A 129 4.27 12.54 -13.08
CA SER A 129 4.18 13.28 -11.81
C SER A 129 4.18 12.37 -10.57
N ALA A 130 3.93 11.07 -10.74
CA ALA A 130 3.87 10.10 -9.66
C ALA A 130 4.17 8.69 -10.17
N PRO A 131 4.61 7.74 -9.33
CA PRO A 131 4.65 6.32 -9.69
C PRO A 131 3.26 5.66 -9.64
N PRO A 132 3.08 4.40 -10.08
CA PRO A 132 1.83 3.65 -9.88
C PRO A 132 1.43 3.50 -8.40
N LEU A 133 2.42 3.38 -7.51
CA LEU A 133 2.25 3.28 -6.06
C LEU A 133 3.26 4.21 -5.38
N ASP A 134 2.79 5.16 -4.57
CA ASP A 134 3.67 5.98 -3.74
C ASP A 134 3.89 5.30 -2.39
N VAL A 135 5.07 5.50 -1.80
CA VAL A 135 5.44 4.85 -0.53
C VAL A 135 6.12 5.85 0.36
N LEU A 136 5.59 6.02 1.56
CA LEU A 136 6.10 6.95 2.53
C LEU A 136 6.42 6.26 3.84
N GLU A 137 7.42 6.81 4.51
CA GLU A 137 7.72 6.51 5.89
C GLU A 137 7.49 7.76 6.73
N LEU A 138 6.68 7.66 7.79
CA LEU A 138 6.47 8.77 8.70
C LEU A 138 7.28 8.57 9.97
N ARG A 139 8.29 9.43 10.14
CA ARG A 139 9.13 9.56 11.32
C ARG A 139 8.95 10.95 11.93
N GLY A 140 8.94 11.05 13.25
CA GLY A 140 8.89 12.33 13.96
C GLY A 140 10.06 13.22 13.56
N GLY A 141 9.76 14.45 13.10
CA GLY A 141 10.75 15.46 12.72
C GLY A 141 11.13 15.52 11.23
N LEU A 142 10.84 14.49 10.41
CA LEU A 142 11.12 14.50 8.97
C LEU A 142 9.88 14.94 8.16
N TYR A 143 9.50 16.21 8.34
CA TYR A 143 8.39 16.87 7.62
C TYR A 143 8.79 17.37 6.23
N ARG A 144 9.48 16.55 5.45
CA ARG A 144 9.95 16.97 4.11
C ARG A 144 9.19 16.32 2.97
N ASP A 145 8.46 15.25 3.26
CA ASP A 145 7.72 14.54 2.24
C ASP A 145 6.24 14.95 2.25
N ASN A 146 5.90 15.94 1.42
CA ASN A 146 4.52 16.42 1.23
C ASN A 146 3.72 15.58 0.24
N ARG A 147 4.25 14.44 -0.22
CA ARG A 147 3.60 13.65 -1.28
C ARG A 147 2.20 13.17 -0.90
N TRP A 148 1.99 12.89 0.39
CA TRP A 148 0.70 12.49 0.95
C TRP A 148 -0.41 13.53 0.76
N ALA A 149 -0.06 14.82 0.74
CA ALA A 149 -0.99 15.93 0.60
C ALA A 149 -1.30 16.28 -0.87
N ARG A 150 -0.48 15.80 -1.83
CA ARG A 150 -0.59 16.21 -3.24
C ARG A 150 -1.83 15.69 -3.95
N SER A 151 -2.31 14.50 -3.56
CA SER A 151 -3.50 13.90 -4.16
C SER A 151 -4.15 12.87 -3.25
N ALA A 152 -5.47 12.94 -3.14
CA ALA A 152 -6.30 11.92 -2.48
C ALA A 152 -6.56 10.67 -3.35
N THR A 153 -6.29 10.76 -4.65
CA THR A 153 -6.56 9.68 -5.61
C THR A 153 -5.33 8.81 -5.87
N GLN A 154 -4.13 9.30 -5.54
CA GLN A 154 -2.87 8.57 -5.70
C GLN A 154 -2.82 7.36 -4.74
N PRO A 155 -2.66 6.12 -5.25
CA PRO A 155 -2.40 4.95 -4.42
C PRO A 155 -1.13 5.14 -3.58
N MET A 156 -1.22 4.86 -2.28
CA MET A 156 -0.13 5.10 -1.35
C MET A 156 -0.09 4.10 -0.19
N VAL A 157 1.12 3.67 0.16
CA VAL A 157 1.41 2.97 1.42
C VAL A 157 2.19 3.89 2.34
N VAL A 158 1.78 3.98 3.59
CA VAL A 158 2.42 4.79 4.62
C VAL A 158 2.84 3.89 5.77
N CYS A 159 4.14 3.72 5.98
CA CYS A 159 4.69 2.97 7.10
C CYS A 159 5.01 3.93 8.24
N THR A 160 4.54 3.65 9.45
CA THR A 160 4.75 4.54 10.59
C THR A 160 4.64 3.80 11.91
N THR A 161 5.03 4.46 13.00
CA THR A 161 4.76 3.95 14.33
C THR A 161 3.37 4.36 14.83
N ILE A 162 2.80 3.61 15.76
CA ILE A 162 1.47 3.90 16.33
C ILE A 162 1.45 5.27 17.02
N ASP A 163 2.53 5.66 17.70
CA ASP A 163 2.66 6.99 18.33
C ASP A 163 2.64 8.13 17.29
N GLN A 164 3.34 7.95 16.16
CA GLN A 164 3.36 8.94 15.07
C GLN A 164 2.02 9.02 14.33
N PHE A 165 1.33 7.89 14.19
CA PHE A 165 -0.01 7.88 13.61
C PHE A 165 -1.02 8.60 14.51
N GLY A 166 -1.00 8.30 15.81
CA GLY A 166 -1.89 8.92 16.82
C GLY A 166 -1.66 10.42 16.97
N SER A 167 -0.41 10.89 16.97
CA SER A 167 -0.10 12.32 17.06
C SER A 167 -0.69 13.11 15.88
N ARG A 168 -0.73 12.52 14.68
CA ARG A 168 -1.33 13.12 13.49
C ARG A 168 -2.85 13.07 13.46
N LEU A 169 -3.47 11.99 13.94
CA LEU A 169 -4.94 11.93 14.07
C LEU A 169 -5.49 12.95 15.08
N LEU A 170 -4.71 13.29 16.10
CA LEU A 170 -5.10 14.23 17.15
C LEU A 170 -4.65 15.68 16.89
N PHE A 171 -4.15 16.01 15.69
CA PHE A 171 -3.63 17.34 15.33
C PHE A 171 -2.54 17.88 16.28
N ARG A 172 -1.79 16.98 16.93
CA ARG A 172 -0.71 17.30 17.88
C ARG A 172 0.67 16.83 17.38
N GLY A 173 0.80 16.51 16.10
CA GLY A 173 2.09 16.24 15.48
C GLY A 173 2.87 17.55 15.29
N ASP A 174 4.18 17.53 15.53
CA ASP A 174 5.06 18.64 15.16
C ASP A 174 4.78 19.09 13.71
N GLY A 175 4.77 20.39 13.41
CA GLY A 175 4.52 20.86 12.03
C GLY A 175 3.09 20.71 11.48
N VAL A 176 2.10 20.28 12.28
CA VAL A 176 0.67 20.38 11.93
C VAL A 176 0.13 21.69 12.51
N SER A 177 -0.13 22.70 11.66
CA SER A 177 -0.85 23.89 12.13
C SER A 177 -2.34 23.58 12.23
N ALA A 178 -3.04 24.21 13.19
CA ALA A 178 -4.50 24.08 13.32
C ALA A 178 -5.26 24.41 12.03
N ALA A 179 -4.65 25.21 11.13
CA ALA A 179 -5.20 25.56 9.81
C ALA A 179 -5.06 24.45 8.74
N ALA A 180 -4.25 23.42 8.96
CA ALA A 180 -4.07 22.31 8.02
C ALA A 180 -5.10 21.18 8.21
N ALA A 181 -5.90 21.21 9.28
CA ALA A 181 -6.92 20.20 9.59
C ALA A 181 -7.85 19.81 8.42
N PRO A 182 -8.29 20.73 7.53
CA PRO A 182 -9.16 20.38 6.40
C PRO A 182 -8.48 19.52 5.31
N ILE A 183 -7.15 19.53 5.22
CA ILE A 183 -6.38 18.76 4.22
C ILE A 183 -6.29 17.28 4.65
N HIS A 184 -6.40 17.00 5.95
CA HIS A 184 -6.22 15.66 6.52
C HIS A 184 -7.50 14.81 6.61
N LEU A 185 -8.70 15.40 6.46
CA LEU A 185 -9.97 14.76 6.86
C LEU A 185 -10.99 14.47 5.74
N ARG A 186 -10.61 14.45 4.46
CA ARG A 186 -11.56 14.04 3.40
C ARG A 186 -11.47 12.54 3.11
N ALA A 187 -12.35 11.79 3.78
CA ALA A 187 -12.80 10.44 3.41
C ALA A 187 -13.68 10.50 2.15
#